data_AF-A0A1M4SJ79-F1
#
_entry.id   AF-A0A1M4SJ79-F1
#
_cell.length_a   1.000
_cell.length_b   1.000
_cell.length_c   1.000
_cell.angle_alpha   90.00
_cell.angle_beta   90.00
_cell.angle_gamma   90.00
#
_symmetry.space_group_name_H-M   'P 1'
#
loop_
_entity.id
_entity.type
_entity.pdbx_description
1 polymer ?
#
loop_
_entity_poly.entity_id
_entity_poly.type
_entity_poly.pdbx_seq_one_letter_code
_entity_poly.pdbx_strand_id
1 'polypeptide(L)'
;MEHDAKTLWGKFSVLTEEMRRFLTKEDIDQYLELEHQRETVYDLIKALDKDDFRTSEEGQEMLARLKPIEEGMIRDAQIWLNKSRSHNNRVQGYGNIGGFRPQGNIFNKGF
;
A
#
# COMPACT_ATOMS: atom_id res chain seq x y z
N MET A 1 19.63 10.11 -9.65
CA MET A 1 19.77 8.92 -8.81
C MET A 1 19.03 7.82 -9.52
N GLU A 2 19.76 6.86 -10.06
CA GLU A 2 19.17 5.66 -10.67
C GLU A 2 18.63 4.81 -9.51
N HIS A 3 17.31 4.66 -9.43
CA HIS A 3 16.70 3.75 -8.47
C HIS A 3 16.45 2.44 -9.20
N ASP A 4 17.20 1.40 -8.87
CA ASP A 4 16.96 0.07 -9.42
C ASP A 4 15.65 -0.53 -8.88
N ALA A 5 15.12 -1.52 -9.60
CA ALA A 5 13.86 -2.18 -9.27
C ALA A 5 13.84 -2.74 -7.83
N LYS A 6 14.92 -3.38 -7.38
CA LYS A 6 15.02 -3.99 -6.05
C LYS A 6 14.93 -2.93 -4.95
N THR A 7 15.61 -1.81 -5.11
CA THR A 7 15.57 -0.70 -4.15
C THR A 7 14.17 -0.11 -4.02
N LEU A 8 13.45 0.07 -5.14
CA LEU A 8 12.09 0.60 -5.11
C LEU A 8 11.10 -0.37 -4.47
N TRP A 9 11.18 -1.65 -4.82
CA TRP A 9 10.37 -2.70 -4.22
C TRP A 9 10.65 -2.88 -2.72
N GLY A 10 11.90 -2.75 -2.29
CA GLY A 10 12.25 -2.73 -0.86
C GLY A 10 11.59 -1.56 -0.11
N LYS A 11 11.62 -0.35 -0.69
CA LYS A 11 10.92 0.83 -0.12
C LYS A 11 9.41 0.60 -0.05
N PHE A 12 8.82 0.05 -1.12
CA PHE A 12 7.40 -0.29 -1.16
C PHE A 12 7.02 -1.27 -0.04
N SER A 13 7.86 -2.28 0.21
CA SER A 13 7.66 -3.26 1.27
C SER A 13 7.68 -2.60 2.67
N VAL A 14 8.70 -1.79 2.95
CA VAL A 14 8.84 -1.10 4.25
C VAL A 14 7.63 -0.19 4.52
N LEU A 15 7.25 0.63 3.54
CA LEU A 15 6.09 1.53 3.67
C LEU A 15 4.79 0.73 3.95
N THR A 16 4.61 -0.40 3.26
CA THR A 16 3.43 -1.26 3.47
C THR A 16 3.38 -1.83 4.89
N GLU A 17 4.52 -2.27 5.43
CA GLU A 17 4.60 -2.75 6.81
C GLU A 17 4.36 -1.64 7.84
N GLU A 18 4.84 -0.43 7.58
CA GLU A 18 4.63 0.73 8.45
C GLU A 18 3.17 1.19 8.44
N MET A 19 2.54 1.29 7.27
CA MET A 19 1.13 1.64 7.13
C MET A 19 0.23 0.74 8.00
N ARG A 20 0.50 -0.57 8.03
CA ARG A 20 -0.25 -1.50 8.88
C ARG A 20 -0.20 -1.13 10.37
N ARG A 21 0.94 -0.60 10.85
CA ARG A 21 1.09 -0.20 12.27
C ARG A 21 0.21 1.01 12.60
N PHE A 22 0.05 1.95 11.67
CA PHE A 22 -0.76 3.15 11.91
C PHE A 22 -2.26 2.90 11.83
N LEU A 23 -2.72 1.96 11.00
CA LEU A 23 -4.10 1.46 11.05
C LEU A 23 -4.46 0.91 12.43
N THR A 24 -3.56 0.14 13.06
CA THR A 24 -3.81 -0.43 14.40
C THR A 24 -3.79 0.60 15.52
N LYS A 25 -3.17 1.76 15.31
CA LYS A 25 -3.09 2.87 16.28
C LYS A 25 -4.21 3.90 16.13
N GLU A 26 -5.11 3.69 15.16
CA GLU A 26 -6.13 4.66 14.74
C GLU A 26 -5.55 6.04 14.33
N ASP A 27 -4.27 6.09 13.98
CA ASP A 27 -3.58 7.31 13.53
C ASP A 27 -3.66 7.40 12.00
N ILE A 28 -4.81 7.88 11.54
CA ILE A 28 -5.21 7.87 10.13
C ILE A 28 -4.47 8.92 9.32
N ASP A 29 -4.11 10.05 9.92
CA ASP A 29 -3.37 11.08 9.21
C ASP A 29 -1.97 10.55 8.83
N GLN A 30 -1.31 9.81 9.73
CA GLN A 30 -0.03 9.17 9.40
C GLN A 30 -0.18 8.00 8.43
N TYR A 31 -1.28 7.27 8.50
CA TYR A 31 -1.58 6.25 7.50
C TYR A 31 -1.66 6.83 6.09
N LEU A 32 -2.37 7.96 5.91
CA LEU A 32 -2.54 8.62 4.62
C LEU A 32 -1.23 9.20 4.09
N GLU A 33 -0.40 9.78 4.96
CA GLU A 33 0.92 10.28 4.57
C GLU A 33 1.80 9.14 4.02
N LEU A 34 1.82 7.99 4.71
CA LEU A 34 2.55 6.81 4.24
C LEU A 34 1.94 6.21 2.95
N GLU A 35 0.63 6.27 2.80
CA GLU A 35 -0.05 5.86 1.55
C GLU A 35 0.44 6.70 0.36
N HIS A 36 0.49 8.02 0.50
CA HIS A 36 1.00 8.92 -0.54
C HIS A 36 2.47 8.66 -0.89
N GLN A 37 3.30 8.37 0.11
CA GLN A 37 4.70 7.99 -0.11
C GLN A 37 4.79 6.66 -0.87
N ARG A 38 3.98 5.66 -0.50
CA ARG A 38 3.94 4.36 -1.17
C ARG A 38 3.45 4.46 -2.62
N GLU A 39 2.45 5.31 -2.88
CA GLU A 39 1.98 5.60 -4.24
C GLU A 39 3.09 6.21 -5.10
N THR A 40 3.85 7.16 -4.56
CA THR A 40 5.00 7.76 -5.25
C THR A 40 6.04 6.71 -5.60
N VAL A 41 6.38 5.81 -4.67
CA VAL A 41 7.31 4.69 -4.94
C VAL A 41 6.76 3.77 -6.03
N TYR A 42 5.47 3.45 -6.00
CA TYR A 42 4.86 2.59 -7.01
C TYR A 42 4.82 3.24 -8.39
N ASP A 43 4.61 4.55 -8.47
CA ASP A 43 4.73 5.31 -9.72
C ASP A 43 6.14 5.24 -10.30
N LEU A 44 7.18 5.30 -9.45
CA LEU A 44 8.56 5.09 -9.87
C LEU A 44 8.80 3.66 -10.38
N ILE A 45 8.24 2.64 -9.73
CA ILE A 45 8.33 1.23 -10.19
C ILE A 45 7.70 1.09 -11.58
N LYS A 46 6.52 1.67 -11.80
CA LYS A 46 5.84 1.64 -13.12
C LYS A 46 6.59 2.38 -14.21
N ALA A 47 7.42 3.36 -13.84
CA ALA A 47 8.23 4.14 -14.78
C ALA A 47 9.57 3.46 -15.13
N LEU A 48 9.90 2.32 -14.52
CA LEU A 48 11.06 1.53 -14.91
C LEU A 48 10.85 0.93 -16.29
N ASP A 49 11.89 0.99 -17.14
CA ASP A 49 11.89 0.30 -18.43
C ASP A 49 11.73 -1.22 -18.27
N LYS A 50 12.18 -1.77 -17.13
CA LYS A 50 12.10 -3.20 -16.81
C LYS A 50 12.04 -3.45 -15.30
N ASP A 51 11.10 -4.30 -14.88
CA ASP A 51 10.93 -4.74 -13.49
C ASP A 51 11.40 -6.20 -13.31
N ASP A 52 12.69 -6.42 -13.54
CA ASP A 52 13.30 -7.77 -13.43
C ASP A 52 13.22 -8.33 -12.01
N PHE A 53 13.26 -7.45 -11.01
CA PHE A 53 13.21 -7.84 -9.62
C PHE A 53 11.92 -8.60 -9.29
N ARG A 54 10.76 -8.11 -9.76
CA ARG A 54 9.46 -8.75 -9.51
C ARG A 54 9.38 -10.19 -10.00
N THR A 55 10.11 -10.55 -11.06
CA THR A 55 10.15 -11.92 -11.61
C THR A 55 11.23 -12.81 -10.99
N SER A 56 12.17 -12.24 -10.25
CA SER A 56 13.20 -12.98 -9.53
C SER A 56 12.61 -13.78 -8.37
N GLU A 57 13.32 -14.82 -7.91
CA GLU A 57 12.94 -15.61 -6.73
C GLU A 57 12.78 -14.71 -5.49
N GLU A 58 13.74 -13.81 -5.25
CA GLU A 58 13.69 -12.84 -4.14
C GLU A 58 12.46 -11.92 -4.23
N GLY A 59 12.13 -11.43 -5.43
CA GLY A 59 10.94 -10.62 -5.66
C GLY A 59 9.66 -11.40 -5.40
N GLN A 60 9.55 -12.63 -5.92
CA GLN A 60 8.39 -13.48 -5.69
C GLN A 60 8.18 -13.81 -4.21
N GLU A 61 9.24 -14.11 -3.46
CA GLU A 61 9.17 -14.28 -2.01
C GLU A 61 8.66 -13.02 -1.31
N MET A 62 9.17 -11.84 -1.69
CA MET A 62 8.74 -10.58 -1.11
C MET A 62 7.26 -10.31 -1.39
N LEU A 63 6.80 -10.50 -2.63
CA LEU A 63 5.40 -10.31 -3.02
C LEU A 63 4.49 -11.30 -2.28
N ALA A 64 4.92 -12.56 -2.12
CA ALA A 64 4.19 -13.56 -1.36
C ALA A 64 4.04 -13.18 0.12
N ARG A 65 5.06 -12.56 0.72
CA ARG A 65 5.00 -12.00 2.09
C ARG A 65 4.07 -10.79 2.18
N LEU A 66 4.08 -9.90 1.19
CA LEU A 66 3.29 -8.66 1.18
C LEU A 66 1.79 -8.90 0.94
N LYS A 67 1.43 -9.88 0.11
CA LYS A 67 0.03 -10.16 -0.24
C LYS A 67 -0.91 -10.28 0.97
N PRO A 68 -0.67 -11.13 1.98
CA PRO A 68 -1.55 -11.21 3.15
C PRO A 68 -1.56 -9.93 4.01
N ILE A 69 -0.49 -9.12 3.98
CA ILE A 69 -0.42 -7.84 4.69
C ILE A 69 -1.37 -6.84 4.05
N GLU A 70 -1.32 -6.69 2.72
CA GLU A 70 -2.20 -5.78 1.98
C GLU A 70 -3.67 -6.19 2.11
N GLU A 71 -3.97 -7.49 1.98
CA GLU A 71 -5.33 -8.00 2.17
C GLU A 71 -5.85 -7.70 3.58
N GLY A 72 -4.99 -7.79 4.61
CA GLY A 72 -5.31 -7.39 5.98
C GLY A 72 -5.61 -5.91 6.11
N MET A 73 -4.74 -5.06 5.55
CA MET A 73 -4.89 -3.61 5.60
C MET A 73 -6.18 -3.14 4.92
N ILE A 74 -6.55 -3.73 3.77
CA ILE A 74 -7.82 -3.43 3.08
C ILE A 74 -9.01 -3.69 4.02
N ARG A 75 -9.02 -4.85 4.69
CA ARG A 75 -10.09 -5.21 5.62
C ARG A 75 -10.13 -4.27 6.82
N ASP A 76 -8.98 -3.98 7.41
CA ASP A 76 -8.87 -3.11 8.59
C ASP A 76 -9.33 -1.67 8.27
N ALA A 77 -8.95 -1.14 7.10
CA ALA A 77 -9.40 0.17 6.62
C ALA A 77 -10.92 0.21 6.40
N GLN A 78 -11.53 -0.84 5.84
CA GLN A 78 -12.98 -0.94 5.68
C GLN A 78 -13.71 -0.97 7.03
N ILE A 79 -13.21 -1.74 7.99
CA ILE A 79 -13.76 -1.80 9.35
C ILE A 79 -13.69 -0.42 10.00
N TRP A 80 -12.54 0.25 9.91
CA TRP A 80 -12.36 1.59 10.45
C TRP A 80 -13.33 2.59 9.80
N LEU A 81 -13.46 2.59 8.48
CA LEU A 81 -14.36 3.49 7.76
C LEU A 81 -15.82 3.30 8.18
N ASN A 82 -16.26 2.04 8.34
CA ASN A 82 -17.61 1.72 8.81
C ASN A 82 -17.86 2.21 10.24
N LYS A 83 -16.90 1.99 11.16
CA LYS A 83 -16.96 2.50 12.53
C LYS A 83 -17.03 4.03 12.56
N SER A 84 -16.13 4.69 11.82
CA SER A 84 -16.04 6.15 11.74
C SER A 84 -17.34 6.79 11.24
N ARG A 85 -17.97 6.21 10.21
CA ARG A 85 -19.28 6.66 9.68
C ARG A 85 -20.41 6.58 10.70
N SER A 86 -20.39 5.55 11.56
CA SER A 86 -21.42 5.39 12.60
C SER A 86 -21.25 6.35 13.79
N HIS A 87 -20.05 6.87 14.02
CA HIS A 87 -19.71 7.61 15.25
C HIS A 87 -19.28 9.06 15.04
N ASN A 88 -18.95 9.51 13.82
CA ASN A 88 -18.25 10.79 13.64
C ASN A 88 -18.65 11.57 12.38
N ASN A 89 -19.01 12.86 12.53
CA ASN A 89 -19.32 13.78 11.42
C ASN A 89 -18.08 14.22 10.60
N ARG A 90 -16.86 13.88 11.04
CA ARG A 90 -15.58 14.26 10.40
C ARG A 90 -15.22 13.41 9.16
N VAL A 91 -16.00 12.37 8.85
CA VAL A 91 -15.73 11.47 7.71
C VAL A 91 -15.74 12.19 6.36
N GLN A 92 -16.35 13.38 6.23
CA GLN A 92 -16.38 14.13 4.97
C GLN A 92 -14.96 14.45 4.43
N GLY A 93 -13.95 14.66 5.29
CA GLY A 93 -12.56 14.85 4.86
C GLY A 93 -11.86 13.57 4.40
N TYR A 94 -12.32 12.42 4.92
CA TYR A 94 -11.82 11.08 4.60
C TYR A 94 -12.72 10.34 3.60
N GLY A 95 -13.70 11.01 2.99
CA GLY A 95 -14.61 10.43 1.99
C GLY A 95 -13.87 9.84 0.80
N ASN A 96 -12.65 10.33 0.54
CA ASN A 96 -11.74 9.83 -0.48
C ASN A 96 -10.87 8.63 -0.04
N ILE A 97 -10.95 8.17 1.22
CA ILE A 97 -10.44 6.85 1.66
C ILE A 97 -11.28 5.72 1.01
N GLY A 98 -12.49 6.03 0.51
CA GLY A 98 -13.19 5.17 -0.46
C GLY A 98 -12.46 5.02 -1.80
N GLY A 99 -11.41 5.82 -2.02
CA GLY A 99 -10.42 5.71 -3.07
C GLY A 99 -9.19 4.88 -2.66
N PHE A 100 -9.27 4.07 -1.59
CA PHE A 100 -8.39 2.92 -1.40
C PHE A 100 -8.61 2.00 -2.60
N ARG A 101 -7.99 2.35 -3.72
CA ARG A 101 -7.80 1.47 -4.85
C ARG A 101 -6.80 0.49 -4.28
N PRO A 102 -7.17 -0.76 -3.92
CA PRO A 102 -6.15 -1.80 -3.89
C PRO A 102 -5.45 -1.63 -5.23
N GLN A 103 -4.18 -1.21 -5.26
CA GLN A 103 -3.50 -0.87 -6.51
C GLN A 103 -3.77 -2.05 -7.44
N GLY A 104 -4.63 -1.83 -8.44
CA GLY A 104 -5.55 -2.86 -8.93
C GLY A 104 -4.83 -4.17 -9.18
N ASN A 105 -4.99 -5.15 -8.29
CA ASN A 105 -4.36 -6.45 -8.44
C ASN A 105 -2.85 -6.37 -8.78
N ILE A 106 -2.05 -5.59 -8.02
CA ILE A 106 -0.59 -5.60 -8.17
C ILE A 106 0.02 -6.99 -8.03
N PHE A 107 -0.64 -7.93 -7.36
CA PHE A 107 -0.20 -9.33 -7.27
C PHE A 107 -0.92 -10.29 -8.23
N ASN A 108 -1.89 -9.82 -9.01
CA ASN A 108 -2.77 -10.67 -9.82
C ASN A 108 -2.68 -10.37 -11.32
N LYS A 109 -2.00 -9.30 -11.73
CA LYS A 109 -1.63 -9.10 -13.14
C LYS A 109 -0.30 -9.78 -13.41
N GLY A 110 -0.38 -10.97 -14.01
CA GLY A 110 0.71 -11.50 -14.82
C GLY A 110 0.88 -10.59 -16.04
N PHE A 111 2.05 -10.00 -16.17
CA PHE A 111 2.56 -9.39 -17.39
C PHE A 111 3.94 -9.98 -17.62
#